data_AF-A0A091NVA3-F1
#
_entry.id   AF-A0A091NVA3-F1
#
_cell.length_a   1.000
_cell.length_b   1.000
_cell.length_c   1.000
_cell.angle_alpha   90.00
_cell.angle_beta   90.00
_cell.angle_gamma   90.00
#
_symmetry.space_group_name_H-M   'P 1'
#
loop_
_entity.id
_entity.type
_entity.pdbx_description
1 polymer ?
#
loop_
_entity_poly.entity_id
_entity_poly.type
_entity_poly.pdbx_seq_one_letter_code
_entity_poly.pdbx_strand_id
1 'polypeptide(L)'
;GAKSVLICPFPSSAGGNLAVLVKIHQDSVNGTEGQSVLLPVSYRLHSAPQYPMRIAWNSSNVQDEFVTCTLGKCSLDAGGAPSSCSAQTFYHGKYRGHTKLFPANGSLLLSDLRLSDSGVYSVT
;
A
#
# COMPACT_ATOMS: atom_id res chain seq x y z
N GLY A 1 -7.14 -4.74 24.97
CA GLY A 1 -5.72 -4.40 24.78
C GLY A 1 -5.52 -3.98 23.35
N ALA A 2 -4.97 -2.79 23.10
CA ALA A 2 -4.66 -2.34 21.75
C ALA A 2 -3.45 -3.12 21.20
N LYS A 3 -3.44 -3.45 19.91
CA LYS A 3 -2.31 -4.10 19.24
C LYS A 3 -1.78 -3.20 18.13
N SER A 4 -0.46 -3.15 18.02
CA SER A 4 0.27 -2.28 17.09
C SER A 4 0.60 -3.06 15.82
N VAL A 5 0.25 -2.51 14.67
CA VAL A 5 0.73 -2.91 13.33
C VAL A 5 1.99 -2.11 13.04
N LEU A 6 3.10 -2.78 12.70
CA LEU A 6 4.34 -2.12 12.33
C LEU A 6 4.42 -2.06 10.80
N ILE A 7 4.73 -0.91 10.24
CA ILE A 7 5.02 -0.75 8.82
C ILE A 7 6.53 -0.63 8.74
N CYS A 8 7.20 -1.68 8.25
CA CYS A 8 8.62 -1.56 7.92
C CYS A 8 8.71 -1.06 6.48
N PRO A 9 9.19 0.17 6.23
CA PRO A 9 9.72 0.48 4.93
C PRO A 9 10.97 -0.38 4.77
N PHE A 10 10.85 -1.53 4.12
CA PHE A 10 12.02 -2.05 3.44
C PHE A 10 12.11 -1.25 2.15
N PRO A 11 13.04 -0.28 2.02
CA PRO A 11 13.50 0.06 0.69
C PRO A 11 14.12 -1.24 0.17
N SER A 12 13.42 -1.94 -0.71
CA SER A 12 14.04 -3.02 -1.45
C SER A 12 15.26 -2.38 -2.12
N SER A 13 16.45 -2.73 -1.64
CA SER A 13 17.72 -2.32 -2.20
C SER A 13 17.97 -3.07 -3.51
N ALA A 14 17.04 -2.90 -4.43
CA ALA A 14 17.11 -3.34 -5.81
C ALA A 14 16.94 -2.08 -6.66
N GLY A 15 18.05 -1.37 -6.86
CA GLY A 15 18.21 -0.27 -7.83
C GLY A 15 17.01 0.66 -7.94
N GLY A 16 16.94 1.68 -7.07
CA GLY A 16 15.91 2.70 -7.14
C GLY A 16 15.70 3.18 -8.57
N ASN A 17 14.57 2.80 -9.15
CA ASN A 17 14.09 3.44 -10.37
C ASN A 17 13.86 4.89 -9.96
N LEU A 18 14.63 5.83 -10.51
CA LEU A 18 14.56 7.28 -10.21
C LEU A 18 13.15 7.90 -10.38
N ALA A 19 12.17 7.10 -10.79
CA ALA A 19 10.82 7.48 -11.17
C ALA A 19 9.77 7.41 -10.04
N VAL A 20 9.99 6.74 -8.91
CA VAL A 20 8.94 6.60 -7.86
C VAL A 20 9.51 6.85 -6.45
N LEU A 21 8.91 7.82 -5.74
CA LEU A 21 9.24 8.15 -4.36
C LEU A 21 8.07 7.78 -3.46
N VAL A 22 8.22 6.74 -2.63
CA VAL A 22 7.22 6.32 -1.64
C VAL A 22 7.54 6.96 -0.28
N LYS A 23 6.52 7.49 0.40
CA LYS A 23 6.59 8.04 1.74
C LYS A 23 5.64 7.28 2.67
N ILE A 24 6.19 6.69 3.71
CA ILE A 24 5.43 6.13 4.84
C ILE A 24 5.13 7.27 5.81
N HIS A 25 3.86 7.47 6.16
CA HIS A 25 3.47 8.55 7.07
C HIS A 25 3.48 8.14 8.54
N GLN A 26 3.37 6.84 8.82
CA GLN A 26 3.39 6.28 10.17
C GLN A 26 4.09 4.92 10.15
N ASP A 27 5.16 4.78 10.93
CA ASP A 27 5.91 3.53 11.03
C ASP A 27 5.18 2.47 11.87
N SER A 28 4.22 2.88 12.69
CA SER A 28 3.35 1.97 13.42
C SER A 28 1.95 2.54 13.55
N VAL A 29 0.93 1.70 13.39
CA VAL A 29 -0.48 2.07 13.57
C VAL A 29 -1.15 1.10 14.53
N ASN A 30 -1.86 1.63 15.52
CA ASN A 30 -2.58 0.79 16.47
C ASN A 30 -3.97 0.45 15.93
N GLY A 31 -4.34 -0.82 16.04
CA GLY A 31 -5.64 -1.35 15.65
C GLY A 31 -6.35 -2.02 16.83
N THR A 32 -7.68 -1.99 16.78
CA THR A 32 -8.54 -2.74 17.69
C THR A 32 -9.26 -3.82 16.89
N GLU A 33 -9.43 -5.01 17.48
CA GLU A 33 -10.16 -6.12 16.85
C GLU A 33 -11.59 -5.69 16.44
N GLY A 34 -12.02 -6.10 15.25
CA GLY A 34 -13.29 -5.70 14.65
C GLY A 34 -13.34 -4.27 14.07
N GLN A 35 -12.36 -3.42 14.36
CA GLN A 35 -12.27 -2.07 13.79
C GLN A 35 -11.51 -2.05 12.46
N SER A 36 -11.50 -0.89 11.81
CA SER A 36 -10.67 -0.65 10.63
C SER A 36 -9.47 0.22 10.99
N VAL A 37 -8.34 -0.03 10.32
CA VAL A 37 -7.12 0.77 10.43
C VAL A 37 -6.62 1.12 9.04
N LEU A 38 -6.17 2.36 8.89
CA LEU A 38 -5.53 2.83 7.67
C LEU A 38 -4.02 2.70 7.84
N LEU A 39 -3.35 2.11 6.85
CA LEU A 39 -1.90 2.15 6.68
C LEU A 39 -1.58 3.32 5.73
N PRO A 40 -1.16 4.48 6.26
CA PRO A 40 -1.07 5.70 5.48
C PRO A 40 0.27 5.78 4.76
N VAL A 41 0.23 5.66 3.44
CA VAL A 41 1.37 5.92 2.56
C VAL A 41 0.97 6.93 1.47
N SER A 42 1.96 7.62 0.94
CA SER A 42 1.83 8.38 -0.30
C SER A 42 2.99 8.02 -1.22
N TYR A 43 2.81 8.21 -2.52
CA TYR A 43 3.90 8.11 -3.46
C TYR A 43 3.84 9.24 -4.49
N ARG A 44 4.98 9.53 -5.08
CA ARG A 44 5.14 10.53 -6.14
C ARG A 44 5.86 9.91 -7.31
N LEU A 45 5.44 10.27 -8.50
CA LEU A 45 6.07 9.86 -9.75
C LEU A 45 6.94 10.99 -10.27
N HIS A 46 8.22 10.72 -10.40
CA HIS A 46 9.20 11.61 -11.00
C HIS A 46 9.37 11.24 -12.47
N SER A 47 9.37 12.25 -13.36
CA SER A 47 9.41 12.10 -14.83
C SER A 47 8.23 11.30 -15.41
N ALA A 48 8.10 11.21 -16.73
CA ALA A 48 6.95 10.60 -17.40
C ALA A 48 6.81 9.12 -16.99
N PRO A 49 5.81 8.74 -16.17
CA PRO A 49 5.67 7.38 -15.70
C PRO A 49 5.36 6.45 -16.87
N GLN A 50 6.05 5.31 -16.92
CA GLN A 50 5.74 4.27 -17.88
C GLN A 50 4.58 3.43 -17.34
N TYR A 51 3.43 3.54 -18.01
CA TYR A 51 2.27 2.72 -17.69
C TYR A 51 2.27 1.42 -18.50
N PRO A 52 1.73 0.32 -17.96
CA PRO A 52 1.12 0.21 -16.63
C PRO A 52 2.16 0.15 -15.51
N MET A 53 1.84 0.76 -14.38
CA MET A 53 2.62 0.61 -13.14
C MET A 53 1.92 -0.35 -12.19
N ARG A 54 2.65 -0.88 -11.21
CA ARG A 54 2.14 -1.86 -10.28
C ARG A 54 2.40 -1.41 -8.84
N ILE A 55 1.37 -1.46 -8.01
CA ILE A 55 1.47 -1.33 -6.55
C ILE A 55 1.19 -2.72 -5.97
N ALA A 56 2.05 -3.20 -5.07
CA ALA A 56 1.81 -4.43 -4.35
C ALA A 56 2.02 -4.25 -2.84
N TRP A 57 1.09 -4.80 -2.05
CA TRP A 57 1.21 -4.90 -0.60
C TRP A 57 1.51 -6.32 -0.17
N ASN A 58 2.50 -6.42 0.71
CA ASN A 58 2.98 -7.66 1.32
C ASN A 58 2.84 -7.60 2.84
N SER A 59 2.66 -8.76 3.47
CA SER A 59 2.63 -8.90 4.92
C SER A 59 3.67 -9.93 5.32
N SER A 60 4.41 -9.71 6.40
CA SER A 60 5.35 -10.71 6.95
C SER A 60 4.70 -12.04 7.29
N ASN A 61 3.37 -12.05 7.48
CA ASN A 61 2.62 -13.23 7.86
C ASN A 61 2.22 -14.10 6.67
N VAL A 62 2.38 -13.60 5.43
CA VAL A 62 2.02 -14.31 4.20
C VAL A 62 3.18 -14.21 3.21
N GLN A 63 3.58 -15.33 2.61
CA GLN A 63 4.74 -15.34 1.69
C GLN A 63 4.49 -14.56 0.39
N ASP A 64 3.23 -14.38 -0.01
CA ASP A 64 2.82 -13.73 -1.25
C ASP A 64 2.11 -12.40 -1.04
N GLU A 65 2.07 -11.60 -2.12
CA GLU A 65 1.34 -10.34 -2.21
C GLU A 65 -0.15 -10.58 -2.00
N PHE A 66 -0.72 -9.89 -1.01
CA PHE A 66 -2.12 -10.07 -0.66
C PHE A 66 -3.02 -9.01 -1.31
N VAL A 67 -2.45 -7.88 -1.73
CA VAL A 67 -3.11 -6.90 -2.61
C VAL A 67 -2.17 -6.48 -3.71
N THR A 68 -2.65 -6.54 -4.95
CA THR A 68 -1.95 -6.02 -6.12
C THR A 68 -2.83 -5.05 -6.88
N CYS A 69 -2.25 -3.99 -7.42
CA CYS A 69 -2.96 -3.01 -8.20
C CYS A 69 -2.16 -2.59 -9.42
N THR A 70 -2.77 -2.72 -10.59
CA THR A 70 -2.23 -2.23 -11.85
C THR A 70 -2.79 -0.84 -12.10
N LEU A 71 -1.93 0.16 -12.04
CA LEU A 71 -2.21 1.54 -12.41
C LEU A 71 -2.07 1.71 -13.92
N GLY A 72 -3.16 2.13 -14.56
CA GLY A 72 -3.14 2.74 -15.86
C GLY A 72 -2.86 4.24 -15.75
N LYS A 73 -3.31 5.01 -16.74
CA LYS A 73 -3.04 6.46 -16.83
C LYS A 73 -3.57 7.20 -15.60
N CYS A 74 -2.69 8.01 -14.99
CA CYS A 74 -3.03 8.98 -13.95
C CYS A 74 -2.70 10.40 -14.42
N SER A 75 -3.44 11.37 -13.91
CA SER A 75 -3.06 12.78 -13.91
C SER A 75 -2.08 13.03 -12.77
N LEU A 76 -1.06 13.87 -12.98
CA LEU A 76 -0.09 14.22 -11.95
C LEU A 76 -0.20 15.69 -11.58
N ASP A 77 -0.08 16.00 -10.29
CA ASP A 77 0.09 17.39 -9.85
C ASP A 77 1.52 17.89 -10.09
N ALA A 78 1.77 19.17 -9.78
CA ALA A 78 3.10 19.79 -9.93
C ALA A 78 4.20 19.12 -9.08
N GLY A 79 3.81 18.38 -8.03
CA GLY A 79 4.71 17.62 -7.16
C GLY A 79 4.83 16.13 -7.53
N GLY A 80 4.21 15.69 -8.62
CA GLY A 80 4.21 14.30 -9.08
C GLY A 80 3.23 13.38 -8.32
N ALA A 81 2.32 13.92 -7.51
CA ALA A 81 1.32 13.13 -6.83
C ALA A 81 0.23 12.70 -7.82
N PRO A 82 -0.14 11.41 -7.86
CA PRO A 82 -1.16 10.92 -8.79
C PRO A 82 -2.57 11.27 -8.36
N SER A 83 -3.40 11.56 -9.35
CA SER A 83 -4.83 11.82 -9.24
C SER A 83 -5.56 11.21 -10.44
N SER A 84 -6.86 10.93 -10.29
CA SER A 84 -7.70 10.43 -11.37
C SER A 84 -7.13 9.23 -12.14
N CYS A 85 -6.47 8.31 -11.43
CA CYS A 85 -5.90 7.10 -12.00
C CYS A 85 -6.97 6.11 -12.47
N SER A 86 -6.80 5.54 -13.66
CA SER A 86 -7.42 4.25 -13.94
C SER A 86 -6.63 3.15 -13.22
N ALA A 87 -7.33 2.29 -12.48
CA ALA A 87 -6.68 1.28 -11.64
C ALA A 87 -7.49 0.00 -11.59
N GLN A 88 -6.81 -1.13 -11.67
CA GLN A 88 -7.39 -2.46 -11.45
C GLN A 88 -6.74 -3.09 -10.24
N THR A 89 -7.53 -3.43 -9.22
CA THR A 89 -7.03 -3.99 -7.95
C THR A 89 -7.49 -5.43 -7.79
N PHE A 90 -6.57 -6.29 -7.35
CA PHE A 90 -6.81 -7.69 -7.04
C PHE A 90 -6.47 -7.95 -5.57
N TYR A 91 -7.33 -8.70 -4.90
CA TYR A 91 -7.22 -9.05 -3.49
C TYR A 91 -7.13 -10.56 -3.36
N HIS A 92 -6.15 -11.05 -2.61
CA HIS A 92 -5.85 -12.48 -2.50
C HIS A 92 -6.15 -13.03 -1.11
N GLY A 93 -6.49 -14.33 -1.07
CA GLY A 93 -6.63 -15.11 0.16
C GLY A 93 -7.56 -14.50 1.21
N LYS A 94 -7.13 -14.56 2.47
CA LYS A 94 -7.89 -14.09 3.65
C LYS A 94 -8.17 -12.58 3.67
N TYR A 95 -7.47 -11.80 2.85
CA TYR A 95 -7.60 -10.35 2.81
C TYR A 95 -8.70 -9.85 1.85
N ARG A 96 -9.25 -10.76 1.03
CA ARG A 96 -10.38 -10.44 0.15
C ARG A 96 -11.62 -10.07 0.97
N GLY A 97 -12.21 -8.91 0.69
CA GLY A 97 -13.40 -8.40 1.39
C GLY A 97 -13.11 -7.68 2.71
N HIS A 98 -11.89 -7.80 3.23
CA HIS A 98 -11.44 -7.15 4.46
C HIS A 98 -10.38 -6.08 4.21
N THR A 99 -10.07 -5.80 2.95
CA THR A 99 -9.05 -4.82 2.57
C THR A 99 -9.50 -3.94 1.42
N LYS A 100 -9.02 -2.70 1.42
CA LYS A 100 -9.27 -1.74 0.35
C LYS A 100 -8.02 -0.92 0.09
N LEU A 101 -7.54 -0.95 -1.15
CA LEU A 101 -6.45 -0.09 -1.61
C LEU A 101 -7.01 1.26 -2.09
N PHE A 102 -6.25 2.33 -1.87
CA PHE A 102 -6.46 3.65 -2.45
C PHE A 102 -5.37 3.93 -3.50
N PRO A 103 -5.62 3.69 -4.80
CA PRO A 103 -4.58 3.75 -5.82
C PRO A 103 -3.88 5.11 -5.97
N ALA A 104 -4.58 6.22 -5.70
CA ALA A 104 -4.04 7.57 -5.83
C ALA A 104 -2.92 7.91 -4.83
N ASN A 105 -2.86 7.22 -3.68
CA ASN A 105 -1.81 7.43 -2.69
C ASN A 105 -1.12 6.12 -2.26
N GLY A 106 -1.63 4.96 -2.67
CA GLY A 106 -1.10 3.65 -2.32
C GLY A 106 -1.48 3.18 -0.91
N SER A 107 -2.24 3.99 -0.15
CA SER A 107 -2.68 3.64 1.20
C SER A 107 -3.59 2.42 1.20
N LEU A 108 -3.53 1.66 2.29
CA LEU A 108 -4.31 0.44 2.46
C LEU A 108 -5.18 0.54 3.70
N LEU A 109 -6.48 0.28 3.56
CA LEU A 109 -7.39 0.08 4.67
C LEU A 109 -7.51 -1.41 4.95
N LEU A 110 -7.26 -1.80 6.20
CA LEU A 110 -7.63 -3.11 6.73
C LEU A 110 -8.91 -2.91 7.55
N SER A 111 -9.94 -3.69 7.27
CA SER A 111 -11.24 -3.67 7.95
C SER A 111 -11.50 -4.97 8.69
N ASP A 112 -12.31 -4.92 9.75
CA ASP A 112 -12.62 -6.09 10.59
C ASP A 112 -11.33 -6.77 11.09
N LEU A 113 -10.46 -5.97 11.71
CA LEU A 113 -9.14 -6.41 12.15
C LEU A 113 -9.21 -7.65 13.04
N ARG A 114 -8.32 -8.61 12.79
CA ARG A 114 -8.15 -9.81 13.61
C ARG A 114 -6.78 -9.83 14.25
N LEU A 115 -6.63 -10.59 15.33
CA LEU A 115 -5.33 -10.74 15.99
C LEU A 115 -4.24 -11.30 15.04
N SER A 116 -4.63 -12.09 14.03
CA SER A 116 -3.72 -12.66 13.01
C SER A 116 -3.32 -11.66 11.90
N ASP A 117 -3.84 -10.44 11.93
CA ASP A 117 -3.45 -9.35 11.04
C ASP A 117 -2.39 -8.43 11.68
N SER A 118 -1.99 -8.71 12.92
CA SER A 118 -0.82 -8.04 13.51
C SER A 118 0.45 -8.52 12.82
N GLY A 119 1.29 -7.59 12.36
CA GLY A 119 2.54 -7.96 11.69
C GLY A 119 3.21 -6.77 11.01
N VAL A 120 4.21 -7.08 10.19
CA VAL A 120 4.91 -6.11 9.36
C VAL A 120 4.26 -6.06 7.98
N TYR A 121 3.98 -4.86 7.50
CA TYR A 121 3.47 -4.63 6.16
C TYR A 121 4.48 -3.83 5.32
N SER A 122 4.61 -4.19 4.05
CA SER A 122 5.46 -3.49 3.08
C SER A 122 4.71 -3.23 1.78
N VAL A 123 5.16 -2.20 1.06
CA VAL A 123 4.59 -1.77 -0.22
C VAL A 123 5.71 -1.55 -1.24
N THR A 124 5.48 -2.00 -2.47
CA THR A 124 6.41 -1.86 -3.62
C THR A 124 5.69 -1.36 -4.84
#